data_AF-A0A966UQW1-F1
#
_entry.id   AF-A0A966UQW1-F1
#
_cell.length_a   1.000
_cell.length_b   1.000
_cell.length_c   1.000
_cell.angle_alpha   90.00
_cell.angle_beta   90.00
_cell.angle_gamma   90.00
#
_symmetry.space_group_name_H-M   'P 1'
#
loop_
_entity.id
_entity.type
_entity.pdbx_description
1 polymer ?
#
loop_
_entity_poly.entity_id
_entity_poly.type
_entity_poly.pdbx_seq_one_letter_code
_entity_poly.pdbx_strand_id
1 'polypeptide(L)'
;MVLSIVVFLTGISISAVAAYYSIIGLTAIFSGAFWSIVIMGGVLEIGKLVSVSWLYNNWKIAPFIIRTYLSIAVIILMLITSMGIFGYLSKSHIEQQVTSNSGVSDQILIIDNKIKVHTDTINDIDKQIVQIDTALSKLTDRGQAQTSIRIADQQRKTRDSLVVKKRLEIKLQSDLKGEKIKLDTEYRKIEAEIGPIKYVAELIYGSSDTKVVDKSIRAVIMLLIFVFDPLAVLLLIAFNISINKDYVPQFMDMNETVLLKPKPVVKKPRTRRTKKVIVANTSVLPIEGGSF
;
A
#
# COMPACT_ATOMS: atom_id res chain seq x y z
N MET A 1 -15.19 -30.02 -4.29
CA MET A 1 -13.80 -30.27 -4.76
C MET A 1 -13.23 -29.17 -5.65
N VAL A 2 -13.80 -28.86 -6.84
CA VAL A 2 -13.25 -27.83 -7.75
C VAL A 2 -13.16 -26.45 -7.09
N LEU A 3 -14.23 -25.99 -6.43
CA LEU A 3 -14.23 -24.70 -5.71
C LEU A 3 -13.15 -24.64 -4.62
N SER A 4 -12.96 -25.72 -3.87
CA SER A 4 -11.96 -25.81 -2.80
C SER A 4 -10.54 -25.67 -3.35
N ILE A 5 -10.24 -26.31 -4.49
CA ILE A 5 -8.95 -26.20 -5.19
C ILE A 5 -8.73 -24.76 -5.68
N VAL A 6 -9.76 -24.12 -6.24
CA VAL A 6 -9.68 -22.73 -6.69
C VAL A 6 -9.41 -21.78 -5.53
N VAL A 7 -10.09 -21.94 -4.40
CA VAL A 7 -9.89 -21.13 -3.18
C VAL A 7 -8.47 -21.29 -2.65
N PHE A 8 -7.96 -22.51 -2.59
CA PHE A 8 -6.59 -22.79 -2.14
C PHE A 8 -5.54 -22.17 -3.07
N LEU A 9 -5.68 -22.40 -4.37
CA LEU A 9 -4.75 -21.87 -5.37
C LEU A 9 -4.74 -20.34 -5.32
N THR A 10 -5.91 -19.72 -5.24
CA THR A 10 -6.05 -18.26 -5.11
C THR A 10 -5.37 -17.74 -3.85
N GLY A 11 -5.60 -18.39 -2.70
CA GLY A 11 -4.97 -18.02 -1.43
C GLY A 11 -3.44 -18.10 -1.48
N ILE A 12 -2.89 -19.18 -2.05
CA ILE A 12 -1.45 -19.34 -2.24
C ILE A 12 -0.89 -18.30 -3.20
N SER A 13 -1.56 -18.05 -4.33
CA SER A 13 -1.10 -17.06 -5.30
C SER A 13 -1.04 -15.66 -4.70
N ILE A 14 -2.07 -15.26 -3.94
CA ILE A 14 -2.10 -13.95 -3.26
C ILE A 14 -0.96 -13.86 -2.22
N SER A 15 -0.77 -14.90 -1.40
CA SER A 15 0.33 -14.92 -0.43
C SER A 15 1.70 -14.93 -1.10
N ALA A 16 1.89 -15.65 -2.21
CA ALA A 16 3.16 -15.69 -2.94
C ALA A 16 3.54 -14.33 -3.52
N VAL A 17 2.57 -13.61 -4.11
CA VAL A 17 2.77 -12.26 -4.62
C VAL A 17 3.06 -11.27 -3.48
N ALA A 18 2.32 -11.39 -2.37
CA ALA A 18 2.57 -10.59 -1.16
C ALA A 18 3.97 -10.84 -0.58
N ALA A 19 4.40 -12.10 -0.54
CA ALA A 19 5.73 -12.50 -0.08
C ALA A 19 6.83 -11.88 -0.95
N TYR A 20 6.67 -11.95 -2.28
CA TYR A 20 7.62 -11.38 -3.22
C TYR A 20 7.81 -9.88 -2.99
N TYR A 21 6.73 -9.10 -2.95
CA TYR A 21 6.82 -7.66 -2.69
C TYR A 21 7.32 -7.35 -1.28
N SER A 22 6.88 -8.12 -0.28
CA SER A 22 7.32 -7.95 1.09
C SER A 22 8.83 -8.14 1.26
N ILE A 23 9.38 -9.23 0.72
CA ILE A 23 10.81 -9.54 0.82
C ILE A 23 11.64 -8.46 0.15
N ILE A 24 11.28 -8.03 -1.06
CA ILE A 24 12.02 -6.95 -1.74
C ILE A 24 11.97 -5.66 -0.90
N GLY A 25 10.81 -5.32 -0.35
CA GLY A 25 10.68 -4.15 0.51
C GLY A 25 11.50 -4.22 1.80
N LEU A 26 11.53 -5.36 2.49
CA LEU A 26 12.41 -5.53 3.66
C LEU A 26 13.89 -5.47 3.27
N THR A 27 14.29 -6.07 2.15
CA THR A 27 15.68 -6.01 1.68
C THR A 27 16.12 -4.58 1.35
N ALA A 28 15.19 -3.73 0.93
CA ALA A 28 15.46 -2.31 0.71
C ALA A 28 15.72 -1.54 2.02
N ILE A 29 15.06 -1.93 3.12
CA ILE A 29 15.22 -1.31 4.44
C ILE A 29 16.55 -1.73 5.08
N PHE A 30 16.94 -3.00 4.93
CA PHE A 30 18.12 -3.59 5.54
C PHE A 30 19.11 -4.07 4.47
N SER A 31 19.61 -3.13 3.66
CA SER A 31 20.47 -3.40 2.50
C SER A 31 21.77 -4.16 2.81
N GLY A 32 22.27 -4.08 4.05
CA GLY A 32 23.49 -4.75 4.49
C GLY A 32 23.38 -6.28 4.68
N ALA A 33 22.18 -6.87 4.63
CA ALA A 33 21.96 -8.29 4.93
C ALA A 33 20.97 -8.95 3.96
N PHE A 34 21.11 -8.68 2.66
CA PHE A 34 20.18 -9.12 1.61
C PHE A 34 19.78 -10.61 1.71
N TRP A 35 20.75 -11.53 1.65
CA TRP A 35 20.48 -12.97 1.65
C TRP A 35 19.80 -13.46 2.92
N SER A 36 20.20 -12.92 4.07
CA SER A 36 19.61 -13.27 5.37
C SER A 36 18.12 -12.95 5.41
N ILE A 37 17.73 -11.82 4.83
CA ILE A 37 16.34 -11.35 4.82
C ILE A 37 15.50 -12.12 3.83
N VAL A 38 16.06 -12.46 2.66
CA VAL A 38 15.37 -13.30 1.68
C VAL A 38 15.03 -14.66 2.29
N ILE A 39 16.01 -15.30 2.93
CA ILE A 39 15.82 -16.61 3.58
C ILE A 39 14.83 -16.49 4.74
N MET A 40 15.01 -15.51 5.63
CA MET A 40 14.13 -15.28 6.76
C MET A 40 12.69 -15.02 6.30
N GLY A 41 12.49 -14.08 5.37
CA GLY A 41 11.17 -13.70 4.89
C GLY A 41 10.43 -14.85 4.21
N GLY A 42 11.14 -15.68 3.43
CA GLY A 42 10.57 -16.88 2.84
C GLY A 42 10.06 -17.87 3.90
N VAL A 43 10.86 -18.13 4.93
CA VAL A 43 10.47 -19.03 6.04
C VAL A 43 9.30 -18.47 6.84
N LEU A 44 9.30 -17.16 7.11
CA LEU A 44 8.24 -16.50 7.88
C LEU A 44 6.89 -16.56 7.14
N GLU A 45 6.87 -16.36 5.81
CA GLU A 45 5.62 -16.42 5.04
C GLU A 45 5.06 -17.85 4.96
N ILE A 46 5.92 -18.85 4.71
CA ILE A 46 5.50 -20.27 4.73
C ILE A 46 4.98 -20.63 6.13
N GLY A 47 5.71 -20.21 7.18
CA GLY A 47 5.33 -20.41 8.57
C GLY A 47 3.96 -19.80 8.92
N LYS A 48 3.63 -18.63 8.36
CA LYS A 48 2.30 -17.98 8.52
C LYS A 48 1.18 -18.89 8.02
N LEU A 49 1.27 -19.38 6.79
CA LEU A 49 0.24 -20.24 6.20
C LEU A 49 0.10 -21.58 6.94
N VAL A 50 1.23 -22.21 7.29
CA VAL A 50 1.21 -23.47 8.07
C VAL A 50 0.57 -23.26 9.44
N SER A 51 0.91 -22.15 10.13
CA SER A 51 0.34 -21.82 11.43
C SER A 51 -1.16 -21.60 11.36
N VAL A 52 -1.65 -20.89 10.34
CA VAL A 52 -3.09 -20.69 10.10
C VAL A 52 -3.81 -22.01 9.88
N SER A 53 -3.28 -22.85 8.98
CA SER A 53 -3.89 -24.14 8.66
C SER A 53 -3.94 -25.07 9.88
N TRP A 54 -2.84 -25.15 10.64
CA TRP A 54 -2.77 -25.96 11.85
C TRP A 54 -3.70 -25.45 12.96
N LEU A 55 -3.70 -24.13 13.21
CA LEU A 55 -4.52 -23.49 14.24
C LEU A 55 -6.00 -23.69 13.98
N TYR A 56 -6.43 -23.60 12.72
CA TYR A 56 -7.81 -23.88 12.34
C TYR A 56 -8.19 -25.35 12.58
N ASN A 57 -7.38 -26.30 12.09
CA ASN A 57 -7.68 -27.74 12.21
C ASN A 57 -7.64 -28.24 13.66
N ASN A 58 -6.79 -27.65 14.51
CA ASN A 58 -6.58 -28.09 15.88
C ASN A 58 -7.21 -27.18 16.93
N TRP A 59 -8.11 -26.26 16.55
CA TRP A 59 -8.66 -25.24 17.45
C TRP A 59 -9.29 -25.82 18.74
N LYS A 60 -9.98 -26.96 18.63
CA LYS A 60 -10.66 -27.62 19.77
C LYS A 60 -9.69 -28.40 20.67
N ILE A 61 -8.57 -28.86 20.13
CA ILE A 61 -7.61 -29.74 20.82
C ILE A 61 -6.49 -28.90 21.46
N ALA A 62 -6.13 -27.77 20.83
CA ALA A 62 -5.00 -26.95 21.26
C ALA A 62 -5.23 -26.33 22.66
N PRO A 63 -4.23 -26.37 23.56
CA PRO A 63 -4.29 -25.64 24.83
C PRO A 63 -4.32 -24.13 24.58
N PHE A 64 -4.86 -23.37 25.54
CA PHE A 64 -5.04 -21.92 25.42
C PHE A 64 -3.74 -21.18 25.05
N ILE A 65 -2.61 -21.59 25.62
CA ILE A 65 -1.31 -20.95 25.37
C ILE A 65 -0.91 -20.98 23.88
N ILE A 66 -1.13 -22.11 23.21
CA ILE A 66 -0.78 -22.30 21.79
C ILE A 66 -1.74 -21.52 20.90
N ARG A 67 -3.04 -21.56 21.21
CA ARG A 67 -4.05 -20.81 20.46
C ARG A 67 -3.76 -19.32 20.45
N THR A 68 -3.48 -18.76 21.63
CA THR A 68 -3.21 -17.33 21.78
C THR A 68 -1.88 -16.96 21.12
N TYR A 69 -0.82 -17.75 21.33
CA TYR A 69 0.48 -17.48 20.72
C TYR A 69 0.42 -17.51 19.19
N LEU A 70 -0.15 -18.56 18.58
CA LEU A 70 -0.24 -18.67 17.12
C LEU A 70 -1.14 -17.59 16.52
N SER A 71 -2.25 -17.23 17.19
CA SER A 71 -3.12 -16.15 16.71
C SER A 71 -2.38 -14.81 16.68
N ILE A 72 -1.66 -14.48 17.75
CA ILE A 72 -0.86 -13.25 17.83
C ILE A 72 0.30 -13.31 16.84
N ALA A 73 0.99 -14.44 16.72
CA ALA A 73 2.10 -14.62 15.78
C ALA A 73 1.62 -14.42 14.34
N VAL A 74 0.48 -14.97 13.94
CA VAL A 74 -0.10 -14.76 12.62
C VAL A 74 -0.39 -13.27 12.38
N ILE A 75 -0.98 -12.56 13.35
CA ILE A 75 -1.23 -11.12 13.24
C ILE A 75 0.08 -10.33 13.10
N ILE A 76 1.11 -10.66 13.89
CA ILE A 76 2.42 -10.00 13.78
C ILE A 76 3.07 -10.29 12.43
N LEU A 77 3.02 -11.53 11.95
CA LEU A 77 3.53 -11.91 10.63
C LEU A 77 2.79 -11.14 9.53
N MET A 78 1.48 -10.93 9.67
CA MET A 78 0.73 -10.10 8.75
C MET A 78 1.23 -8.64 8.72
N LEU A 79 1.52 -8.07 9.89
CA LEU A 79 2.09 -6.72 10.00
C LEU A 79 3.51 -6.64 9.41
N ILE A 80 4.30 -7.71 9.49
CA ILE A 80 5.62 -7.76 8.85
C ILE A 80 5.47 -7.83 7.32
N THR A 81 4.58 -8.68 6.79
CA THR A 81 4.27 -8.74 5.36
C THR A 81 3.79 -7.37 4.86
N SER A 82 2.94 -6.70 5.65
CA SER A 82 2.46 -5.34 5.44
C SER A 82 3.59 -4.32 5.35
N MET A 83 4.48 -4.28 6.34
CA MET A 83 5.63 -3.38 6.37
C MET A 83 6.54 -3.60 5.16
N GLY A 84 6.73 -4.85 4.75
CA GLY A 84 7.49 -5.18 3.54
C GLY A 84 6.85 -4.63 2.27
N ILE A 85 5.57 -4.90 2.05
CA ILE A 85 4.86 -4.39 0.85
C ILE A 85 4.92 -2.87 0.81
N PHE A 86 4.74 -2.22 1.98
CA PHE A 86 4.90 -0.77 2.10
C PHE A 86 6.30 -0.31 1.71
N GLY A 87 7.34 -0.98 2.21
CA GLY A 87 8.73 -0.68 1.85
C GLY A 87 8.99 -0.77 0.34
N TYR A 88 8.46 -1.79 -0.33
CA TYR A 88 8.60 -1.97 -1.78
C TYR A 88 7.89 -0.86 -2.57
N LEU A 89 6.61 -0.63 -2.27
CA LEU A 89 5.80 0.36 -2.99
C LEU A 89 6.30 1.78 -2.71
N SER A 90 6.68 2.09 -1.47
CA SER A 90 7.28 3.38 -1.12
C SER A 90 8.63 3.58 -1.78
N LYS A 91 9.49 2.55 -1.88
CA LYS A 91 10.77 2.66 -2.58
C LYS A 91 10.56 2.95 -4.06
N SER A 92 9.71 2.17 -4.75
CA SER A 92 9.46 2.37 -6.18
C SER A 92 8.96 3.78 -6.49
N HIS A 93 8.10 4.33 -5.62
CA HIS A 93 7.59 5.69 -5.78
C HIS A 93 8.65 6.76 -5.49
N ILE A 94 9.40 6.63 -4.39
CA ILE A 94 10.47 7.58 -4.03
C ILE A 94 11.60 7.54 -5.05
N GLU A 95 12.03 6.35 -5.48
CA GLU A 95 13.11 6.18 -6.46
C GLU A 95 12.70 6.73 -7.82
N GLN A 96 11.43 6.57 -8.22
CA GLN A 96 10.90 7.24 -9.40
C GLN A 96 10.89 8.76 -9.20
N GLN A 97 10.38 9.30 -8.09
CA GLN A 97 10.35 10.73 -7.82
C GLN A 97 11.76 11.37 -7.73
N VAL A 98 12.72 10.68 -7.12
CA VAL A 98 14.11 11.16 -6.97
C VAL A 98 14.87 11.06 -8.28
N THR A 99 14.82 9.92 -8.98
CA THR A 99 15.46 9.79 -10.30
C THR A 99 14.90 10.79 -11.32
N SER A 100 13.62 11.11 -11.18
CA SER A 100 12.91 12.08 -12.01
C SER A 100 13.29 13.53 -11.70
N ASN A 101 13.46 13.87 -10.42
CA ASN A 101 13.67 15.25 -10.00
C ASN A 101 15.15 15.61 -9.81
N SER A 102 15.98 14.80 -9.15
CA SER A 102 17.31 15.27 -8.75
C SER A 102 18.28 15.42 -9.91
N GLY A 103 18.30 14.49 -10.87
CA GLY A 103 19.25 14.55 -11.98
C GLY A 103 18.99 15.71 -12.94
N VAL A 104 17.75 15.81 -13.43
CA VAL A 104 17.38 16.78 -14.47
C VAL A 104 17.06 18.15 -13.86
N SER A 105 16.40 18.22 -12.70
CA SER A 105 16.11 19.52 -12.05
C SER A 105 17.38 20.21 -11.57
N ASP A 106 18.36 19.48 -11.02
CA ASP A 106 19.63 20.09 -10.60
C ASP A 106 20.43 20.60 -11.81
N GLN A 107 20.41 19.86 -12.93
CA GLN A 107 21.01 20.31 -14.18
C GLN A 107 20.32 21.56 -14.73
N ILE A 108 18.98 21.62 -14.68
CA ILE A 108 18.21 22.81 -15.06
C ILE A 108 18.59 24.00 -14.18
N LEU A 109 18.70 23.82 -12.86
CA LEU A 109 19.14 24.86 -11.92
C LEU A 109 20.55 25.38 -12.22
N ILE A 110 21.48 24.47 -12.52
CA ILE A 110 22.85 24.84 -12.91
C ILE A 110 22.84 25.65 -14.20
N ILE A 111 22.08 25.22 -15.22
CA ILE A 111 21.98 25.93 -16.49
C ILE A 111 21.30 27.29 -16.30
N ASP A 112 20.29 27.39 -15.46
CA ASP A 112 19.61 28.66 -15.17
C ASP A 112 20.56 29.67 -14.51
N ASN A 113 21.39 29.21 -13.58
CA ASN A 113 22.45 30.04 -12.99
C ASN A 113 23.49 30.48 -14.03
N LYS A 114 23.92 29.58 -14.94
CA LYS A 114 24.82 29.95 -16.04
C LYS A 114 24.18 31.01 -16.95
N ILE A 115 22.92 30.82 -17.34
CA ILE A 115 22.16 31.77 -18.16
C ILE A 115 22.08 33.12 -17.44
N LYS A 116 21.84 33.13 -16.13
CA LYS A 116 21.80 34.35 -15.32
C LYS A 116 23.15 35.08 -15.34
N VAL A 117 24.26 34.39 -15.12
CA VAL A 117 25.62 34.96 -15.19
C VAL A 117 25.90 35.58 -16.57
N HIS A 118 25.55 34.89 -17.65
CA HIS A 118 25.70 35.43 -19.01
C HIS A 118 24.78 36.64 -19.23
N THR A 119 23.56 36.64 -18.69
CA THR A 119 22.62 37.77 -18.76
C THR A 119 23.19 39.00 -18.06
N ASP A 120 23.72 38.83 -16.86
CA ASP A 120 24.32 39.91 -16.07
C ASP A 120 25.56 40.47 -16.77
N THR A 121 26.39 39.59 -17.34
CA THR A 121 27.57 39.98 -18.14
C THR A 121 27.18 40.79 -19.38
N ILE A 122 26.13 40.38 -20.11
CA ILE A 122 25.61 41.13 -21.26
C ILE A 122 25.11 42.51 -20.83
N ASN A 123 24.37 42.59 -19.72
CA ASN A 123 23.86 43.85 -19.18
C ASN A 123 24.99 44.81 -18.80
N ASP A 124 26.08 44.30 -18.22
CA ASP A 124 27.23 45.13 -17.86
C ASP A 124 28.01 45.59 -19.09
N ILE A 125 28.17 44.75 -20.12
CA ILE A 125 28.74 45.18 -21.40
C ILE A 125 27.86 46.27 -22.04
N ASP A 126 26.54 46.14 -21.97
CA ASP A 126 25.62 47.16 -22.50
C ASP A 126 25.76 48.50 -21.78
N LYS A 127 25.88 48.49 -20.45
CA LYS A 127 26.17 49.72 -19.69
C LYS A 127 27.50 50.35 -20.13
N GLN A 128 28.55 49.56 -20.33
CA GLN A 128 29.85 50.06 -20.77
C GLN A 128 29.78 50.68 -22.18
N ILE A 129 29.07 50.03 -23.11
CA ILE A 129 28.85 50.57 -24.46
C ILE A 129 28.12 51.91 -24.40
N VAL A 130 27.04 52.01 -23.61
CA VAL A 130 26.28 53.26 -23.44
C VAL A 130 27.15 54.38 -22.85
N GLN A 131 28.02 54.06 -21.88
CA GLN A 131 28.96 55.03 -21.31
C GLN A 131 29.97 55.52 -22.36
N ILE A 132 30.52 54.61 -23.18
CA ILE A 132 31.43 54.95 -24.27
C ILE A 132 30.73 55.82 -25.32
N ASP A 133 29.52 55.45 -25.74
CA ASP A 133 28.73 56.21 -26.73
C ASP A 133 28.41 57.63 -26.21
N THR A 134 28.08 57.76 -24.91
CA THR A 134 27.84 59.06 -24.26
C THR A 134 29.11 59.90 -24.11
N ALA A 135 30.27 59.27 -23.85
CA ALA A 135 31.55 59.97 -23.81
C ALA A 135 31.97 60.44 -25.21
N LEU A 136 31.72 59.62 -26.23
CA LEU A 136 32.06 59.91 -27.63
C LEU A 136 31.20 61.06 -28.19
N SER A 137 29.91 61.13 -27.84
CA SER A 137 29.06 62.26 -28.24
C SER A 137 29.56 63.58 -27.65
N LYS A 138 29.85 63.61 -26.34
CA LYS A 138 30.41 64.79 -25.67
C LYS A 138 31.76 65.25 -26.24
N LEU A 139 32.60 64.32 -26.71
CA LEU A 139 33.86 64.65 -27.37
C LEU A 139 33.64 65.23 -28.77
N THR A 140 32.61 64.78 -29.48
CA THR A 140 32.25 65.26 -30.82
C THR A 140 31.66 66.66 -30.75
N ASP A 141 30.82 66.94 -29.75
CA ASP A 141 30.15 68.23 -29.55
C ASP A 141 31.12 69.38 -29.19
N ARG A 142 32.31 69.07 -28.64
CA ARG A 142 33.25 70.07 -28.09
C ARG A 142 34.21 70.70 -29.10
N GLY A 143 34.19 70.31 -30.38
CA GLY A 143 35.05 70.88 -31.42
C GLY A 143 36.53 70.48 -31.27
N GLN A 144 37.11 69.96 -32.36
CA GLN A 144 38.28 69.07 -32.30
C GLN A 144 39.62 69.77 -32.01
N ALA A 145 40.32 69.28 -30.98
CA ALA A 145 41.78 69.31 -30.89
C ALA A 145 42.36 67.97 -31.35
N GLN A 146 43.58 67.92 -31.90
CA GLN A 146 44.19 66.69 -32.44
C GLN A 146 44.26 65.52 -31.41
N THR A 147 44.32 65.84 -30.13
CA THR A 147 44.26 64.90 -29.01
C THR A 147 42.87 64.25 -28.83
N SER A 148 41.78 64.96 -29.15
CA SER A 148 40.41 64.47 -29.03
C SER A 148 40.07 63.39 -30.07
N ILE A 149 40.65 63.47 -31.26
CA ILE A 149 40.48 62.50 -32.34
C ILE A 149 41.13 61.16 -31.96
N ARG A 150 42.34 61.18 -31.41
CA ARG A 150 43.04 59.95 -30.98
C ARG A 150 42.30 59.23 -29.85
N ILE A 151 41.74 59.97 -28.89
CA ILE A 151 40.94 59.40 -27.79
C ILE A 151 39.63 58.81 -28.33
N ALA A 152 38.95 59.51 -29.24
CA ALA A 152 37.74 59.02 -29.89
C ALA A 152 37.98 57.71 -30.66
N ASP A 153 39.07 57.63 -31.43
CA ASP A 153 39.44 56.41 -32.16
C ASP A 153 39.74 55.23 -31.23
N GLN A 154 40.44 55.50 -30.11
CA GLN A 154 40.71 54.46 -29.11
C GLN A 154 39.42 53.95 -28.47
N GLN A 155 38.48 54.85 -28.15
CA GLN A 155 37.17 54.48 -27.58
C GLN A 155 36.32 53.66 -28.56
N ARG A 156 36.36 53.99 -29.87
CA ARG A 156 35.69 53.19 -30.91
C ARG A 156 36.23 51.77 -30.99
N LYS A 157 37.55 51.59 -30.93
CA LYS A 157 38.16 50.24 -30.89
C LYS A 157 37.73 49.45 -29.66
N THR A 158 37.68 50.09 -28.49
CA THR A 158 37.18 49.46 -27.25
C THR A 158 35.70 49.09 -27.38
N ARG A 159 34.88 49.96 -27.96
CA ARG A 159 33.46 49.67 -28.23
C ARG A 159 33.30 48.45 -29.14
N ASP A 160 34.05 48.40 -30.24
CA ASP A 160 33.95 47.30 -31.21
C ASP A 160 34.35 45.97 -30.59
N SER A 161 35.39 45.94 -29.73
CA SER A 161 35.77 44.73 -29.00
C SER A 161 34.70 44.29 -28.00
N LEU A 162 34.05 45.23 -27.29
CA LEU A 162 32.91 44.96 -26.40
C LEU A 162 31.70 44.41 -27.17
N VAL A 163 31.41 44.93 -28.36
CA VAL A 163 30.31 44.43 -29.21
C VAL A 163 30.58 43.00 -29.67
N VAL A 164 31.82 42.68 -30.04
CA VAL A 164 32.22 41.30 -30.37
C VAL A 164 32.06 40.39 -29.16
N LYS A 165 32.54 40.82 -27.99
CA LYS A 165 32.37 40.07 -26.73
C LYS A 165 30.90 39.83 -26.40
N LYS A 166 30.05 40.86 -26.50
CA LYS A 166 28.59 40.75 -26.31
C LYS A 166 27.98 39.70 -27.24
N ARG A 167 28.38 39.67 -28.51
CA ARG A 167 27.86 38.70 -29.49
C ARG A 167 28.23 37.27 -29.11
N LEU A 168 29.42 37.05 -28.57
CA LEU A 168 29.85 35.73 -28.07
C LEU A 168 29.03 35.30 -26.85
N GLU A 169 28.82 36.20 -25.88
CA GLU A 169 28.00 35.92 -24.70
C GLU A 169 26.54 35.57 -25.07
N ILE A 170 25.95 36.30 -26.03
CA ILE A 170 24.60 36.02 -26.54
C ILE A 170 24.54 34.62 -27.18
N LYS A 171 25.57 34.24 -27.93
CA LYS A 171 25.65 32.91 -28.56
C LYS A 171 25.70 31.81 -27.50
N LEU A 172 26.58 31.94 -26.51
CA LEU A 172 26.69 30.99 -25.39
C LEU A 172 25.39 30.90 -24.59
N GLN A 173 24.74 32.03 -24.32
CA GLN A 173 23.45 32.06 -23.64
C GLN A 173 22.36 31.34 -24.45
N SER A 174 22.34 31.51 -25.78
CA SER A 174 21.39 30.83 -26.67
C SER A 174 21.60 29.32 -26.69
N ASP A 175 22.85 28.87 -26.72
CA ASP A 175 23.19 27.44 -26.69
C ASP A 175 22.73 26.80 -25.37
N LEU A 176 22.98 27.47 -24.23
CA LEU A 176 22.50 27.04 -22.90
C LEU A 176 20.97 27.02 -22.80
N LYS A 177 20.27 28.00 -23.39
CA LYS A 177 18.79 27.99 -23.45
C LYS A 177 18.28 26.81 -24.28
N GLY A 178 18.95 26.48 -25.38
CA GLY A 178 18.62 25.30 -26.19
C GLY A 178 18.78 24.00 -25.41
N GLU A 179 19.85 23.88 -24.62
CA GLU A 179 20.07 22.74 -23.72
C GLU A 179 19.00 22.67 -22.62
N LYS A 180 18.67 23.80 -21.99
CA LYS A 180 17.59 23.90 -20.99
C LYS A 180 16.26 23.41 -21.53
N ILE A 181 15.87 23.81 -22.75
CA ILE A 181 14.60 23.39 -23.35
C ILE A 181 14.54 21.87 -23.54
N LYS A 182 15.66 21.25 -23.93
CA LYS A 182 15.72 19.79 -24.07
C LYS A 182 15.51 19.09 -22.72
N LEU A 183 16.22 19.55 -21.69
CA LEU A 183 16.09 19.01 -20.33
C LEU A 183 14.70 19.28 -19.74
N ASP A 184 14.11 20.47 -19.95
CA ASP A 184 12.73 20.78 -19.54
C ASP A 184 11.71 19.86 -20.23
N THR A 185 11.95 19.50 -21.49
CA THR A 185 11.07 18.58 -22.23
C THR A 185 11.18 17.16 -21.69
N GLU A 186 12.38 16.72 -21.37
CA GLU A 186 12.63 15.42 -20.72
C GLU A 186 12.01 15.37 -19.32
N TYR A 187 12.21 16.42 -18.53
CA TYR A 187 11.60 16.61 -17.23
C TYR A 187 10.07 16.54 -17.29
N ARG A 188 9.44 17.21 -18.26
CA ARG A 188 7.98 17.18 -18.45
C ARG A 188 7.44 15.80 -18.84
N LYS A 189 8.19 15.03 -19.64
CA LYS A 189 7.80 13.64 -19.98
C LYS A 189 7.77 12.79 -18.73
N ILE A 190 8.78 12.95 -17.89
CA ILE A 190 8.89 12.23 -16.63
C ILE A 190 7.76 12.64 -15.67
N GLU A 191 7.47 13.95 -15.54
CA GLU A 191 6.38 14.44 -14.70
C GLU A 191 5.00 13.91 -15.16
N ALA A 192 4.80 13.75 -16.47
CA ALA A 192 3.56 13.21 -17.04
C ALA A 192 3.30 11.75 -16.64
N GLU A 193 4.33 10.94 -16.41
CA GLU A 193 4.21 9.55 -15.94
C GLU A 193 3.69 9.46 -14.50
N ILE A 194 3.92 10.50 -13.69
CA ILE A 194 3.48 10.59 -12.29
C ILE A 194 2.09 11.25 -12.17
N GLY A 195 1.54 11.75 -13.28
CA GLY A 195 0.27 12.48 -13.35
C GLY A 195 -0.92 11.76 -12.70
N PRO A 196 -1.19 10.47 -13.00
CA PRO A 196 -2.33 9.75 -12.42
C PRO A 196 -2.34 9.73 -10.89
N ILE A 197 -1.17 9.68 -10.27
CA ILE A 197 -1.02 9.66 -8.81
C ILE A 197 -1.36 11.04 -8.21
N LYS A 198 -0.97 12.12 -8.89
CA LYS A 198 -1.31 13.50 -8.50
C LYS A 198 -2.83 13.74 -8.54
N TYR A 199 -3.53 13.15 -9.51
CA TYR A 199 -5.00 13.19 -9.56
C TYR A 199 -5.66 12.49 -8.37
N VAL A 200 -5.15 11.32 -7.95
CA VAL A 200 -5.66 10.62 -6.76
C VAL A 200 -5.44 11.46 -5.50
N ALA A 201 -4.28 12.13 -5.40
CA ALA A 201 -4.00 13.01 -4.27
C ALA A 201 -4.91 14.24 -4.22
N GLU A 202 -5.16 14.86 -5.37
CA GLU A 202 -6.06 16.01 -5.49
C GLU A 202 -7.52 15.62 -5.20
N LEU A 203 -7.95 14.43 -5.63
CA LEU A 203 -9.28 13.90 -5.33
C LEU A 203 -9.50 13.62 -3.83
N ILE A 204 -8.49 13.09 -3.14
CA ILE A 204 -8.62 12.70 -1.73
C ILE A 204 -8.38 13.87 -0.77
N TYR A 205 -7.48 14.81 -1.10
CA TYR A 205 -7.03 15.85 -0.16
C TYR A 205 -7.25 17.28 -0.66
N GLY A 206 -7.73 17.50 -1.88
CA GLY A 206 -8.07 18.83 -2.39
C GLY A 206 -6.87 19.75 -2.65
N SER A 207 -5.64 19.23 -2.64
CA SER A 207 -4.42 20.01 -2.87
C SER A 207 -3.34 19.15 -3.53
N SER A 208 -2.70 19.67 -4.58
CA SER A 208 -1.70 18.96 -5.39
C SER A 208 -0.25 19.12 -4.88
N ASP A 209 -0.08 19.47 -3.60
CA ASP A 209 1.23 19.69 -2.99
C ASP A 209 2.00 18.36 -2.82
N THR A 210 3.31 18.35 -3.02
CA THR A 210 4.12 17.10 -3.07
C THR A 210 4.01 16.28 -1.79
N LYS A 211 3.93 16.96 -0.64
CA LYS A 211 3.74 16.34 0.68
C LYS A 211 2.37 15.66 0.82
N VAL A 212 1.36 16.18 0.13
CA VAL A 212 -0.02 15.65 0.15
C VAL A 212 -0.14 14.46 -0.80
N VAL A 213 0.55 14.51 -1.94
CA VAL A 213 0.69 13.38 -2.86
C VAL A 213 1.32 12.17 -2.15
N ASP A 214 2.45 12.36 -1.47
CA ASP A 214 3.11 11.30 -0.70
C ASP A 214 2.19 10.69 0.38
N LYS A 215 1.41 11.54 1.09
CA LYS A 215 0.47 11.09 2.12
C LYS A 215 -0.66 10.23 1.52
N SER A 216 -1.15 10.61 0.34
CA SER A 216 -2.21 9.89 -0.37
C SER A 216 -1.79 8.50 -0.78
N ILE A 217 -0.58 8.39 -1.32
CA ILE A 217 -0.02 7.12 -1.76
C ILE A 217 0.16 6.19 -0.58
N ARG A 218 0.69 6.70 0.53
CA ARG A 218 0.82 5.90 1.77
C ARG A 218 -0.55 5.41 2.27
N ALA A 219 -1.59 6.23 2.18
CA ALA A 219 -2.95 5.82 2.54
C ALA A 219 -3.51 4.72 1.63
N VAL A 220 -3.31 4.84 0.31
CA VAL A 220 -3.72 3.81 -0.68
C VAL A 220 -2.96 2.50 -0.46
N ILE A 221 -1.65 2.56 -0.22
CA ILE A 221 -0.83 1.38 0.10
C ILE A 221 -1.31 0.71 1.38
N MET A 222 -1.58 1.48 2.44
CA MET A 222 -2.12 0.97 3.70
C MET A 222 -3.47 0.27 3.50
N LEU A 223 -4.34 0.82 2.66
CA LEU A 223 -5.63 0.21 2.31
C LEU A 223 -5.46 -1.12 1.57
N LEU A 224 -4.57 -1.18 0.57
CA LEU A 224 -4.32 -2.41 -0.19
C LEU A 224 -3.77 -3.54 0.69
N ILE A 225 -2.84 -3.20 1.58
CA ILE A 225 -2.22 -4.15 2.50
C ILE A 225 -3.22 -4.69 3.53
N PHE A 226 -4.07 -3.82 4.09
CA PHE A 226 -5.09 -4.21 5.05
C PHE A 226 -6.12 -5.19 4.48
N VAL A 227 -6.32 -5.17 3.16
CA VAL A 227 -7.25 -6.08 2.48
C VAL A 227 -6.56 -7.37 2.06
N PHE A 228 -5.42 -7.28 1.37
CA PHE A 228 -4.84 -8.45 0.69
C PHE A 228 -4.29 -9.51 1.64
N ASP A 229 -3.64 -9.11 2.73
CA ASP A 229 -2.96 -10.06 3.60
C ASP A 229 -3.93 -10.84 4.52
N PRO A 230 -4.95 -10.22 5.16
CA PRO A 230 -6.01 -10.97 5.84
C PRO A 230 -6.81 -11.85 4.86
N LEU A 231 -7.01 -11.41 3.62
CA LEU A 231 -7.75 -12.17 2.62
C LEU A 231 -7.06 -13.48 2.25
N ALA A 232 -5.73 -13.50 2.11
CA ALA A 232 -4.99 -14.75 1.85
C ALA A 232 -5.17 -15.78 2.98
N VAL A 233 -5.10 -15.33 4.23
CA VAL A 233 -5.30 -16.17 5.42
C VAL A 233 -6.74 -16.67 5.53
N LEU A 234 -7.72 -15.80 5.27
CA LEU A 234 -9.13 -16.18 5.27
C LEU A 234 -9.46 -17.20 4.17
N LEU A 235 -8.86 -17.08 2.98
CA LEU A 235 -9.02 -18.07 1.92
C LEU A 235 -8.43 -19.43 2.33
N LEU A 236 -7.29 -19.46 3.02
CA LEU A 236 -6.71 -20.70 3.54
C LEU A 236 -7.59 -21.35 4.61
N ILE A 237 -8.21 -20.54 5.47
CA ILE A 237 -9.21 -21.02 6.44
C ILE A 237 -10.44 -21.56 5.71
N ALA A 238 -10.96 -20.83 4.72
CA ALA A 238 -12.12 -21.24 3.92
C ALA A 238 -11.87 -22.56 3.17
N PHE A 239 -10.65 -22.76 2.66
CA PHE A 239 -10.23 -24.03 2.08
C PHE A 239 -10.29 -25.17 3.09
N ASN A 240 -9.72 -25.00 4.29
CA ASN A 240 -9.76 -26.02 5.34
C ASN A 240 -11.20 -26.32 5.79
N ILE A 241 -12.07 -25.31 5.90
CA ILE A 241 -13.51 -25.50 6.14
C ILE A 241 -14.12 -26.37 5.04
N SER A 242 -13.81 -26.06 3.78
CA SER A 242 -14.39 -26.76 2.63
C SER A 242 -13.97 -28.21 2.53
N ILE A 243 -12.74 -28.57 2.92
CA ILE A 243 -12.28 -29.97 2.95
C ILE A 243 -12.89 -30.73 4.13
N ASN A 244 -13.02 -30.10 5.29
CA ASN A 244 -13.60 -30.75 6.47
C ASN A 244 -15.13 -30.91 6.39
N LYS A 245 -15.82 -30.17 5.50
CA LYS A 245 -17.27 -30.26 5.28
C LYS A 245 -17.72 -31.55 4.60
N ASP A 246 -16.82 -32.34 4.02
CA ASP A 246 -17.12 -33.68 3.51
C ASP A 246 -17.33 -34.71 4.64
N TYR A 247 -17.28 -34.28 5.92
CA TYR A 247 -17.75 -35.04 7.08
C TYR A 247 -19.12 -34.51 7.56
N VAL A 248 -20.19 -34.92 6.89
CA VAL A 248 -21.54 -34.88 7.47
C VAL A 248 -21.63 -36.04 8.46
N PRO A 249 -21.80 -35.83 9.79
CA PRO A 249 -22.16 -36.95 10.65
C PRO A 249 -23.50 -37.51 10.17
N GLN A 250 -23.49 -38.77 9.75
CA GLN A 250 -24.63 -39.57 9.29
C GLN A 250 -25.64 -39.86 10.42
N PHE A 251 -26.04 -38.83 11.17
CA PHE A 251 -27.05 -38.92 12.22
C PHE A 251 -28.19 -37.92 11.99
N MET A 252 -28.22 -37.25 10.84
CA MET A 252 -29.29 -36.33 10.47
C MET A 252 -29.98 -36.74 9.16
N ASP A 253 -30.08 -38.05 8.91
CA ASP A 253 -30.99 -38.66 7.93
C ASP A 253 -31.60 -39.94 8.54
N MET A 254 -32.53 -39.77 9.47
CA MET A 254 -33.49 -40.82 9.86
C MET A 254 -34.90 -40.25 9.98
N ASN A 255 -35.30 -39.41 9.02
CA ASN A 255 -36.68 -38.96 8.96
C ASN A 255 -37.22 -38.87 7.53
N GLU A 256 -37.01 -39.92 6.73
CA GLU A 256 -37.82 -40.19 5.54
C GLU A 256 -37.44 -41.55 4.94
N THR A 257 -38.00 -42.65 5.48
CA THR A 257 -38.32 -43.91 4.75
C THR A 257 -38.59 -45.07 5.72
N VAL A 258 -39.57 -44.94 6.61
CA VAL A 258 -40.33 -46.13 7.09
C VAL A 258 -41.81 -45.78 7.03
N LEU A 259 -42.36 -45.89 5.83
CA LEU A 259 -43.80 -45.92 5.62
C LEU A 259 -44.38 -47.17 6.32
N LEU A 260 -45.36 -46.91 7.19
CA LEU A 260 -46.56 -47.70 7.44
C LEU A 260 -46.39 -49.23 7.54
N LYS A 261 -46.21 -49.72 8.78
CA LYS A 261 -46.93 -50.92 9.23
C LYS A 261 -47.80 -50.52 10.44
N PRO A 262 -49.12 -50.73 10.42
CA PRO A 262 -49.94 -50.48 11.60
C PRO A 262 -49.51 -51.43 12.72
N LYS A 263 -49.17 -50.87 13.89
CA LYS A 263 -48.92 -51.62 15.13
C LYS A 263 -50.17 -52.46 15.47
N PRO A 264 -50.06 -53.73 15.86
CA PRO A 264 -51.20 -54.46 16.40
C PRO A 264 -51.70 -53.75 17.67
N VAL A 265 -53.00 -53.45 17.71
CA VAL A 265 -53.68 -52.88 18.87
C VAL A 265 -53.65 -53.92 19.99
N VAL A 266 -52.73 -53.76 20.95
CA VAL A 266 -52.79 -54.50 22.21
C VAL A 266 -53.95 -53.93 23.03
N LYS A 267 -55.10 -54.62 23.05
CA LYS A 267 -56.20 -54.31 23.96
C LYS A 267 -55.71 -54.54 25.40
N LYS A 268 -55.57 -53.47 26.19
CA LYS A 268 -55.39 -53.58 27.65
C LYS A 268 -56.59 -54.34 28.25
N PRO A 269 -56.40 -55.22 29.24
CA PRO A 269 -57.52 -55.86 29.91
C PRO A 269 -58.38 -54.79 30.58
N ARG A 270 -59.68 -54.81 30.29
CA ARG A 270 -60.68 -53.96 30.94
C ARG A 270 -60.78 -54.43 32.39
N THR A 271 -60.30 -53.62 33.33
CA THR A 271 -60.48 -53.86 34.77
C THR A 271 -61.97 -53.95 35.07
N ARG A 272 -62.43 -55.15 35.43
CA ARG A 272 -63.79 -55.37 35.93
C ARG A 272 -63.90 -54.64 37.26
N ARG A 273 -64.60 -53.51 37.30
CA ARG A 273 -65.15 -52.94 38.54
C ARG A 273 -66.02 -54.03 39.17
N THR A 274 -65.53 -54.66 40.23
CA THR A 274 -66.36 -55.45 41.13
C THR A 274 -67.36 -54.49 41.79
N LYS A 275 -68.64 -54.65 41.46
CA LYS A 275 -69.72 -54.03 42.23
C LYS A 275 -69.63 -54.59 43.65
N LYS A 276 -69.37 -53.71 44.61
CA LYS A 276 -69.48 -53.96 46.04
C LYS A 276 -70.93 -54.34 46.33
N VAL A 277 -71.20 -55.63 46.56
CA VAL A 277 -72.50 -56.08 47.08
C VAL A 277 -72.53 -55.67 48.54
N ILE A 278 -73.45 -54.77 48.86
CA ILE A 278 -73.80 -54.37 50.22
C ILE A 278 -74.62 -55.53 50.79
N VAL A 279 -74.09 -56.21 51.81
CA VAL A 279 -74.90 -57.03 52.71
C VAL A 279 -74.86 -56.32 54.05
N ALA A 280 -76.03 -55.84 54.46
CA ALA A 280 -76.27 -55.25 55.77
C ALA A 280 -76.70 -56.33 56.77
N ASN A 281 -76.40 -56.06 58.04
CA ASN A 281 -76.89 -56.70 59.28
C ASN A 281 -76.31 -58.09 59.61
N THR A 282 -75.91 -58.38 60.86
CA THR A 282 -76.30 -57.78 62.15
C THR A 282 -75.21 -58.01 63.21
N SER A 283 -75.04 -56.98 64.05
CA SER A 283 -74.48 -56.92 65.41
C SER A 283 -74.30 -58.21 66.24
N VAL A 284 -73.16 -58.34 66.93
CA VAL A 284 -73.08 -58.57 68.39
C VAL A 284 -71.79 -57.92 68.95
N LEU A 285 -71.94 -57.01 69.91
CA LEU A 285 -70.87 -56.41 70.72
C LEU A 285 -70.55 -57.32 71.93
N PRO A 286 -69.31 -57.34 72.44
CA PRO A 286 -68.99 -58.05 73.68
C PRO A 286 -69.38 -57.20 74.90
N ILE A 287 -70.01 -57.81 75.89
CA ILE A 287 -70.24 -57.21 77.21
C ILE A 287 -69.34 -57.96 78.19
N GLU A 288 -68.43 -57.21 78.82
CA GLU A 288 -67.73 -57.63 80.04
C GLU A 288 -68.68 -57.66 81.25
N GLY A 289 -68.43 -58.59 82.16
CA GLY A 289 -68.63 -58.35 83.60
C GLY A 289 -69.46 -59.39 84.35
N GLY A 290 -68.85 -60.05 85.36
CA GLY A 290 -69.60 -60.70 86.44
C GLY A 290 -68.88 -61.82 87.21
N SER A 291 -67.97 -61.44 88.11
CA SER A 291 -67.72 -62.01 89.47
C SER A 291 -68.27 -63.41 89.85
N PHE A 292 -67.38 -64.31 90.30
CA PHE A 292 -67.24 -64.83 91.67
C PHE A 292 -65.95 -65.65 91.80
#